data_AF-A0AAE4R871-F1
#
_entry.id   AF-A0AAE4R871-F1
#
_cell.length_a   1.000
_cell.length_b   1.000
_cell.length_c   1.000
_cell.angle_alpha   90.00
_cell.angle_beta   90.00
_cell.angle_gamma   90.00
#
_symmetry.space_group_name_H-M   'P 1'
#
loop_
_entity.id
_entity.type
_entity.pdbx_description
1 polymer ?
#
loop_
_entity_poly.entity_id
_entity_poly.type
_entity_poly.pdbx_seq_one_letter_code
_entity_poly.pdbx_strand_id
1 'polypeptide(L)' 'MTITPNAMPRKANPIHQQLLSGLLETKPVSWVRKRIDPETNGVVQTKVTGTALRFPLAQNMSNLNVDRAAKRWMR' A
#
# COMPACT_ATOMS: atom_id res chain seq x y z
N MET A 1 -19.91 43.89 -9.42
CA MET A 1 -18.69 43.10 -9.19
C MET A 1 -18.98 41.67 -9.58
N THR A 2 -18.50 41.23 -10.74
CA THR A 2 -18.71 39.85 -11.25
C THR A 2 -17.67 38.93 -10.63
N ILE A 3 -18.13 37.97 -9.84
CA ILE A 3 -17.32 36.94 -9.20
C ILE A 3 -16.94 35.92 -10.28
N THR A 4 -15.69 35.89 -10.73
CA THR A 4 -15.22 34.90 -11.71
C THR A 4 -15.27 33.51 -11.08
N PRO A 5 -16.07 32.54 -11.59
CA PRO A 5 -16.23 31.23 -10.97
C PRO A 5 -15.07 30.32 -11.38
N ASN A 6 -13.83 30.68 -11.03
CA ASN A 6 -12.64 29.95 -11.52
C ASN A 6 -11.82 29.24 -10.44
N ALA A 7 -12.42 28.97 -9.28
CA ALA A 7 -11.74 28.28 -8.18
C ALA A 7 -12.64 27.29 -7.42
N MET A 8 -13.57 26.60 -8.11
CA MET A 8 -14.17 25.42 -7.48
C MET A 8 -13.12 24.29 -7.48
N PRO A 9 -12.72 23.74 -6.31
CA PRO A 9 -11.83 22.59 -6.28
C PRO A 9 -12.51 21.46 -7.04
N ARG A 10 -11.88 21.01 -8.12
CA ARG A 10 -12.39 19.89 -8.90
C ARG A 10 -12.34 18.67 -7.99
N LYS A 11 -13.50 18.04 -7.74
CA LYS A 11 -13.52 16.80 -6.97
C LYS A 11 -12.64 15.79 -7.70
N ALA A 12 -11.62 15.27 -7.01
CA ALA A 12 -10.78 14.21 -7.55
C ALA A 12 -11.67 13.03 -7.97
N ASN A 13 -11.32 12.41 -9.10
CA ASN A 13 -12.10 11.30 -9.64
C ASN A 13 -12.15 10.15 -8.60
N PRO A 14 -13.35 9.67 -8.22
CA PRO A 14 -13.50 8.62 -7.21
C PRO A 14 -12.76 7.32 -7.59
N ILE A 15 -12.63 7.01 -8.88
CA ILE A 15 -11.88 5.84 -9.36
C ILE A 15 -10.39 5.98 -9.01
N HIS A 16 -9.80 7.17 -9.20
CA HIS A 16 -8.40 7.38 -8.85
C HIS A 16 -8.17 7.33 -7.34
N GLN A 17 -9.12 7.81 -6.55
CA GLN A 17 -9.06 7.70 -5.09
C GLN A 17 -9.09 6.25 -4.64
N GLN A 18 -10.00 5.43 -5.20
CA GLN A 18 -10.10 4.00 -4.91
C GLN A 18 -8.84 3.24 -5.33
N LEU A 19 -8.28 3.58 -6.49
CA LEU A 19 -7.05 2.94 -6.97
C LEU A 19 -5.86 3.28 -6.07
N LEU A 20 -5.69 4.56 -5.69
CA LEU A 20 -4.64 4.98 -4.76
C LEU A 20 -4.82 4.35 -3.38
N SER A 21 -6.06 4.25 -2.87
CA SER A 21 -6.31 3.57 -1.60
C SER A 21 -5.92 2.09 -1.70
N GLY A 22 -6.24 1.42 -2.81
CA GLY A 22 -5.85 0.04 -3.04
C GLY A 22 -4.33 -0.16 -3.10
N LEU A 23 -3.59 0.77 -3.70
CA LEU A 23 -2.12 0.69 -3.75
C LEU A 23 -1.46 0.83 -2.38
N LEU A 24 -2.12 1.49 -1.42
CA LEU A 24 -1.61 1.75 -0.07
C LEU A 24 -2.23 0.84 1.00
N GLU A 25 -3.30 0.12 0.69
CA GLU A 25 -3.99 -0.72 1.67
C GLU A 25 -3.08 -1.85 2.15
N THR A 26 -2.93 -1.98 3.46
CA THR A 26 -2.15 -3.04 4.10
C THR A 26 -3.06 -4.04 4.82
N LYS A 27 -2.59 -5.28 4.94
CA LYS A 27 -3.23 -6.33 5.72
C LYS A 27 -2.23 -6.94 6.70
N PRO A 28 -2.67 -7.37 7.89
CA PRO A 28 -1.84 -8.19 8.77
C PRO A 28 -1.56 -9.53 8.09
N VAL A 29 -0.31 -9.97 8.13
CA VAL A 29 0.13 -11.26 7.60
C VAL A 29 0.94 -11.96 8.67
N SER A 30 0.72 -13.27 8.82
CA SER A 30 1.57 -14.13 9.64
C SER A 30 2.13 -15.26 8.79
N TRP A 31 3.43 -15.53 8.93
CA TRP A 31 4.07 -16.68 8.30
C TRP A 31 4.90 -17.44 9.32
N VAL A 32 5.09 -18.73 9.09
CA VAL A 32 5.89 -19.59 9.96
C VAL A 32 7.30 -19.65 9.42
N ARG A 33 8.25 -19.08 10.17
CA ARG A 33 9.68 -19.22 9.90
C ARG A 33 10.17 -20.49 10.57
N LYS A 34 10.61 -21.47 9.77
CA LYS A 34 11.27 -22.67 10.28
C LYS A 34 12.78 -22.46 10.24
N ARG A 35 13.46 -22.78 11.33
CA ARG A 35 14.93 -22.77 11.42
C ARG A 35 15.39 -24.07 12.06
N ILE A 36 16.52 -24.60 11.60
CA ILE A 36 17.19 -25.71 12.27
C ILE A 36 18.01 -25.14 13.42
N ASP A 37 17.75 -25.63 14.62
CA ASP A 37 18.50 -25.26 15.81
C ASP A 37 19.87 -25.97 15.80
N PRO A 38 21.00 -25.24 15.81
CA PRO A 38 22.32 -25.85 15.67
C PRO A 38 22.73 -26.73 16.85
N GLU A 39 22.15 -26.55 18.05
CA GLU A 39 22.53 -27.32 19.24
C GLU A 39 21.78 -28.67 19.34
N THR A 40 20.48 -28.67 19.04
CA THR A 40 19.63 -29.85 19.19
C THR A 40 19.32 -30.55 17.86
N ASN A 41 19.72 -29.95 16.73
CA ASN A 41 19.39 -30.39 15.38
C ASN A 41 17.87 -30.51 15.13
N GLY A 42 17.06 -29.84 15.96
CA GLY A 42 15.61 -29.81 15.90
C GLY A 42 15.07 -28.69 15.01
N VAL A 43 13.81 -28.82 14.56
CA VAL A 43 13.13 -27.77 13.78
C VAL A 43 12.38 -26.83 14.73
N VAL A 44 12.90 -25.61 14.89
CA VAL A 44 12.22 -24.54 15.64
C VAL A 44 11.30 -23.78 14.70
N GLN A 45 10.03 -23.65 15.11
CA GLN A 45 9.03 -22.87 14.39
C GLN A 45 8.77 -21.55 15.11
N THR A 46 8.98 -20.44 14.43
CA THR A 46 8.66 -19.11 14.94
C THR A 46 7.55 -18.51 14.08
N LYS A 47 6.41 -18.21 14.69
CA LYS A 47 5.34 -17.46 14.02
C LYS A 47 5.75 -15.99 13.95
N VAL A 48 5.99 -15.49 12.75
CA VAL A 48 6.33 -14.10 12.49
C VAL A 48 5.07 -13.37 12.03
N THR A 49 4.69 -12.31 12.74
CA THR A 49 3.59 -11.42 12.39
C THR A 49 4.14 -10.12 11.83
N GLY A 50 3.46 -9.56 10.82
CA GLY A 50 3.84 -8.30 10.19
C GLY A 50 2.70 -7.73 9.35
N THR A 51 3.00 -6.70 8.57
CA THR A 51 2.07 -6.07 7.64
C THR A 51 2.59 -6.18 6.22
N ALA A 52 1.70 -6.41 5.27
CA ALA A 52 2.03 -6.43 3.84
C ALA A 52 0.94 -5.71 3.05
N LEU A 53 1.28 -5.25 1.84
CA LEU A 53 0.28 -4.71 0.93
C LEU A 53 -0.83 -5.74 0.69
N ARG A 54 -2.08 -5.28 0.75
CA ARG A 54 -3.25 -6.14 0.62
C ARG A 54 -3.30 -6.78 -0.76
N PHE A 55 -3.03 -5.99 -1.79
CA PHE A 55 -3.04 -6.40 -3.19
C PHE A 55 -1.62 -6.74 -3.65
N PRO A 56 -1.36 -7.99 -4.09
CA PRO A 56 -0.01 -8.42 -4.50
C PRO A 56 0.59 -7.57 -5.63
N LEU A 57 -0.25 -7.13 -6.59
CA LEU A 57 0.21 -6.33 -7.73
C LEU A 57 0.69 -4.92 -7.32
N ALA A 58 0.26 -4.41 -6.17
CA ALA A 58 0.74 -3.13 -5.66
C ALA A 58 2.24 -3.19 -5.29
N GLN A 59 2.77 -4.38 -5.00
CA GLN A 59 4.20 -4.58 -4.71
C GLN A 59 5.10 -4.32 -5.94
N ASN A 60 4.54 -4.37 -7.16
CA ASN A 60 5.26 -4.10 -8.40
C ASN A 60 5.40 -2.60 -8.69
N MET A 61 4.78 -1.72 -7.89
CA MET A 61 4.88 -0.27 -8.04
C MET A 61 5.88 0.29 -7.03
N SER A 62 6.80 1.12 -7.51
CA SER A 62 7.69 1.88 -6.64
C SER A 62 6.93 3.03 -5.95
N ASN A 63 7.35 3.39 -4.74
CA ASN A 63 6.79 4.52 -4.00
C ASN A 63 6.80 5.82 -4.82
N LEU A 64 7.88 6.06 -5.59
CA LEU A 64 7.99 7.20 -6.48
C LEU A 64 6.85 7.27 -7.51
N ASN A 65 6.42 6.12 -8.04
CA ASN A 65 5.33 6.07 -9.02
C ASN A 65 3.98 6.28 -8.36
N VAL A 66 3.78 5.77 -7.14
CA VAL A 66 2.59 6.03 -6.33
C VAL A 66 2.46 7.53 -6.03
N ASP A 67 3.56 8.18 -5.64
CA ASP A 67 3.58 9.63 -5.36
C ASP A 67 3.28 10.47 -6.60
N ARG A 68 3.83 10.09 -7.75
CA ARG A 68 3.54 10.76 -9.04
C ARG A 68 2.07 10.61 -9.42
N ALA A 69 1.49 9.42 -9.23
CA ALA A 69 0.08 9.17 -9.48
C ALA A 69 -0.79 10.01 -8.54
N ALA A 70 -0.48 10.05 -7.24
CA ALA A 70 -1.19 10.86 -6.26
C ALA A 70 -1.18 12.36 -6.62
N LYS A 71 -0.01 12.92 -6.94
CA LYS A 71 0.13 14.33 -7.36
C LYS A 71 -0.63 14.68 -8.64
N ARG A 72 -0.80 13.71 -9.53
CA ARG A 72 -1.52 13.91 -10.80
C ARG A 72 -3.03 13.79 -10.62
N TRP A 73 -3.47 12.83 -9.81
CA TRP A 73 -4.88 12.45 -9.71
C TRP A 73 -5.66 13.19 -8.62
N MET A 74 -4.99 13.65 -7.57
CA MET A 74 -5.63 14.34 -6.43
C MET A 74 -5.63 15.88 -6.56
N ARG A 75 -5.58 16.39 -7.79
CA ARG A 75 -5.63 17.83 -8.09
C ARG A 75 -7.05 18.39 -8.03
#